data_AF-S3UJB6-F1
#
_entry.id   AF-S3UJB6-F1
#
_cell.length_a   1.000
_cell.length_b   1.000
_cell.length_c   1.000
_cell.angle_alpha   90.00
_cell.angle_beta   90.00
_cell.angle_gamma   90.00
#
_symmetry.space_group_name_H-M   'P 1'
#
loop_
_entity.id
_entity.type
_entity.pdbx_description
1 polymer ?
#
loop_
_entity_poly.entity_id
_entity_poly.type
_entity_poly.pdbx_seq_one_letter_code
_entity_poly.pdbx_strand_id
1 'polypeptide(L)'
;MKLETLNKNAEFYIASLALGVLEGMQQGVISPEAGIWSLARPSFSNEVLKSTIISDDLKYVIACFDEIDALSSFDGGEVRQQQMINELKEKCLRCLKVIDYKNIDMKMTSSINDE
;
A
#
# COMPACT_ATOMS: atom_id res chain seq x y z
N MET A 1 10.79 14.05 2.13
CA MET A 1 10.02 13.41 3.23
C MET A 1 10.64 12.05 3.52
N LYS A 2 10.95 11.75 4.78
CA LYS A 2 11.51 10.46 5.21
C LYS A 2 10.63 9.89 6.32
N LEU A 3 10.07 8.70 6.12
CA LEU A 3 9.27 8.01 7.13
C LEU A 3 10.23 7.22 8.03
N GLU A 4 10.38 7.65 9.28
CA GLU A 4 11.18 6.97 10.28
C GLU A 4 10.25 6.35 11.32
N THR A 5 10.08 5.03 11.24
CA THR A 5 9.30 4.28 12.23
C THR A 5 10.26 3.48 13.11
N LEU A 6 9.93 3.31 14.39
CA LEU A 6 10.49 2.19 15.16
C LEU A 6 10.15 0.91 14.37
N ASN A 7 11.17 0.31 13.75
CA ASN A 7 11.12 -0.63 12.62
C ASN A 7 10.01 -1.71 12.61
N LYS A 8 9.43 -2.03 13.77
CA LYS A 8 8.37 -3.03 13.92
C LYS A 8 6.98 -2.59 13.43
N ASN A 9 6.74 -1.30 13.22
CA ASN A 9 5.40 -0.78 12.85
C ASN A 9 5.27 -0.33 11.39
N ALA A 10 6.34 -0.39 10.59
CA ALA A 10 6.31 0.04 9.19
C ALA A 10 5.22 -0.71 8.38
N GLU A 11 5.12 -2.03 8.58
CA GLU A 11 4.12 -2.86 7.94
C GLU A 11 2.69 -2.43 8.29
N PHE A 12 2.42 -2.12 9.55
CA PHE A 12 1.10 -1.63 9.99
C PHE A 12 0.67 -0.39 9.22
N TYR A 13 1.55 0.60 9.13
CA TYR A 13 1.22 1.88 8.53
C TYR A 13 1.04 1.77 7.02
N ILE A 14 1.93 1.02 6.36
CA ILE A 14 1.84 0.80 4.93
C ILE A 14 0.59 -0.04 4.60
N ALA A 15 0.29 -1.08 5.36
CA ALA A 15 -0.93 -1.89 5.18
C ALA A 15 -2.21 -1.06 5.43
N SER A 16 -2.20 -0.18 6.44
CA SER A 16 -3.33 0.70 6.74
C SER A 16 -3.58 1.70 5.61
N LEU A 17 -2.50 2.29 5.09
CA LEU A 17 -2.56 3.22 3.95
C LEU A 17 -3.04 2.51 2.69
N ALA A 18 -2.47 1.34 2.37
CA ALA A 18 -2.89 0.52 1.24
C ALA A 18 -4.35 0.12 1.33
N LEU A 19 -4.81 -0.31 2.50
CA LEU A 19 -6.22 -0.64 2.73
C LEU A 19 -7.13 0.57 2.46
N GLY A 20 -6.81 1.74 3.02
CA GLY A 20 -7.60 2.95 2.79
C GLY A 20 -7.68 3.38 1.33
N VAL A 21 -6.55 3.27 0.61
CA VAL A 21 -6.50 3.55 -0.83
C VAL A 21 -7.36 2.55 -1.62
N LEU A 22 -7.25 1.25 -1.33
CA LEU A 22 -8.05 0.20 -1.98
C LEU A 22 -9.55 0.33 -1.70
N GLU A 23 -9.94 0.72 -0.49
CA GLU A 23 -11.33 1.06 -0.15
C GLU A 23 -11.84 2.24 -1.00
N GLY A 24 -11.03 3.30 -1.11
CA GLY A 24 -11.37 4.45 -1.95
C GLY A 24 -11.51 4.09 -3.43
N MET A 25 -10.64 3.20 -3.94
CA MET A 25 -10.73 2.68 -5.31
C MET A 25 -11.99 1.85 -5.51
N GLN A 26 -12.32 0.97 -4.58
CA GLN A 26 -13.55 0.17 -4.64
C GLN A 26 -14.80 1.03 -4.73
N GLN A 27 -14.84 2.15 -4.01
CA GLN A 27 -15.96 3.10 -4.03
C GLN A 27 -15.92 4.07 -5.23
N GLY A 28 -14.91 3.99 -6.09
CA GLY A 28 -14.72 4.91 -7.23
C GLY A 28 -14.33 6.33 -6.83
N VAL A 29 -13.90 6.55 -5.57
CA VAL A 29 -13.51 7.86 -5.04
C VAL A 29 -12.03 8.17 -5.31
N ILE A 30 -11.19 7.12 -5.36
CA ILE A 30 -9.75 7.21 -5.67
C ILE A 30 -9.50 6.51 -7.01
N SER A 31 -8.82 7.17 -7.94
CA SER A 31 -8.41 6.54 -9.20
C SER A 31 -7.26 5.55 -8.97
N PRO A 32 -7.12 4.49 -9.79
CA PRO A 32 -5.96 3.60 -9.77
C PRO A 32 -4.62 4.36 -9.81
N GLU A 33 -4.51 5.36 -10.68
CA GLU A 33 -3.35 6.25 -10.79
C GLU A 33 -2.95 6.92 -9.46
N ALA A 34 -3.92 7.36 -8.65
CA ALA A 34 -3.62 7.94 -7.35
C ALA A 34 -2.99 6.92 -6.38
N GLY A 35 -3.37 5.64 -6.46
CA GLY A 35 -2.70 4.58 -5.73
C GLY A 35 -1.30 4.29 -6.24
N ILE A 36 -1.09 4.31 -7.56
CA ILE A 36 0.23 4.15 -8.17
C ILE A 36 1.19 5.23 -7.67
N TRP A 37 0.80 6.50 -7.78
CA TRP A 37 1.65 7.61 -7.35
C TRP A 37 1.84 7.72 -5.83
N SER A 38 1.02 7.02 -5.05
CA SER A 38 1.15 6.94 -3.58
C SER A 38 2.00 5.77 -3.13
N LEU A 39 1.69 4.55 -3.60
CA LEU A 39 2.18 3.29 -3.04
C LEU A 39 3.01 2.47 -4.04
N ALA A 40 2.76 2.56 -5.35
CA ALA A 40 3.56 1.85 -6.36
C ALA A 40 4.76 2.68 -6.88
N ARG A 41 4.83 3.97 -6.53
CA ARG A 41 5.87 4.89 -7.01
C ARG A 41 7.26 4.28 -6.80
N PRO A 42 8.14 4.23 -7.83
CA PRO A 42 9.41 3.51 -7.76
C PRO A 42 10.31 3.88 -6.58
N SER A 43 10.30 5.13 -6.12
CA SER A 43 11.10 5.57 -4.97
C SER A 43 10.64 4.97 -3.64
N PHE A 44 9.38 4.55 -3.53
CA PHE A 44 8.79 3.96 -2.34
C PHE A 44 8.64 2.45 -2.48
N SER A 45 8.06 1.97 -3.58
CA SER A 45 7.82 0.54 -3.81
C SER A 45 9.11 -0.28 -3.80
N ASN A 46 10.20 0.22 -4.39
CA ASN A 46 11.50 -0.47 -4.35
C ASN A 46 12.03 -0.68 -2.93
N GLU A 47 11.83 0.28 -2.03
CA GLU A 47 12.25 0.18 -0.62
C GLU A 47 11.40 -0.86 0.12
N VAL A 48 10.08 -0.87 -0.13
CA VAL A 48 9.17 -1.87 0.45
C VAL A 48 9.50 -3.28 -0.04
N LEU A 49 9.71 -3.46 -1.34
CA LEU A 49 9.99 -4.76 -1.96
C LEU A 49 11.32 -5.35 -1.49
N LYS A 50 12.34 -4.52 -1.25
CA LYS A 50 13.66 -4.94 -0.73
C LYS A 50 13.70 -5.13 0.78
N SER A 51 12.70 -4.66 1.51
CA SER A 51 12.68 -4.73 2.97
C SER A 51 12.64 -6.18 3.46
N THR A 52 13.46 -6.50 4.45
CA THR A 52 13.44 -7.80 5.14
C THR A 52 12.41 -7.86 6.27
N ILE A 53 11.78 -6.73 6.58
CA ILE A 53 10.83 -6.59 7.70
C ILE A 53 9.38 -6.65 7.21
N ILE A 54 9.12 -6.19 5.98
CA ILE A 54 7.78 -6.21 5.38
C ILE A 54 7.46 -7.63 4.87
N SER A 55 6.27 -8.13 5.20
CA SER A 55 5.80 -9.43 4.75
C SER A 55 5.61 -9.51 3.24
N ASP A 56 5.66 -10.72 2.71
CA ASP A 56 5.43 -10.97 1.29
C ASP A 56 3.98 -10.66 0.88
N ASP A 57 3.02 -10.77 1.80
CA ASP A 57 1.63 -10.38 1.54
C ASP A 57 1.53 -8.87 1.25
N LEU A 58 2.20 -8.03 2.04
CA LEU A 58 2.20 -6.58 1.79
C LEU A 58 3.05 -6.20 0.58
N LYS A 59 4.19 -6.87 0.35
CA LYS A 59 4.97 -6.66 -0.88
C LYS A 59 4.16 -6.97 -2.13
N TYR A 60 3.39 -8.05 -2.11
CA TYR A 60 2.49 -8.41 -3.19
C TYR A 60 1.43 -7.33 -3.42
N VAL A 61 0.80 -6.82 -2.35
CA VAL A 61 -0.15 -5.70 -2.45
C VAL A 61 0.48 -4.50 -3.14
N ILE A 62 1.68 -4.09 -2.71
CA ILE A 62 2.38 -2.93 -3.28
C ILE A 62 2.77 -3.15 -4.74
N ALA A 63 3.21 -4.37 -5.09
CA ALA A 63 3.51 -4.70 -6.47
C ALA A 63 2.27 -4.56 -7.36
N CYS A 64 1.10 -5.03 -6.91
CA CYS A 64 -0.13 -5.12 -7.70
C CYS A 64 -0.85 -3.79 -8.00
N PHE A 65 -0.36 -2.65 -7.50
CA PHE A 65 -1.05 -1.37 -7.70
C PHE A 65 -1.04 -0.90 -9.17
N ASP A 66 0.02 -1.19 -9.93
CA ASP A 66 0.08 -0.87 -11.36
C ASP A 66 -0.85 -1.81 -12.17
N GLU A 67 -0.97 -3.06 -11.73
CA GLU A 67 -1.84 -4.07 -12.34
C GLU A 67 -3.32 -3.73 -12.20
N ILE A 68 -3.74 -3.11 -11.08
CA ILE A 68 -5.11 -2.63 -10.90
C ILE A 68 -5.51 -1.68 -12.03
N ASP A 69 -4.63 -0.74 -12.41
CA ASP A 69 -4.90 0.20 -13.50
C ASP A 69 -4.96 -0.52 -14.85
N ALA A 70 -3.98 -1.39 -15.11
CA ALA A 70 -3.91 -2.16 -16.35
C ALA A 70 -5.14 -3.05 -16.59
N LEU A 71 -5.74 -3.61 -15.53
CA LEU A 71 -6.91 -4.48 -15.62
C LEU A 71 -8.13 -3.81 -16.23
N SER A 72 -8.30 -2.49 -16.06
CA SER A 72 -9.44 -1.74 -16.61
C SER A 72 -9.49 -1.75 -18.14
N SER A 73 -8.35 -1.99 -18.81
CA SER A 73 -8.22 -1.93 -20.26
C SER A 73 -8.65 -3.21 -21.00
N PHE A 74 -8.98 -4.29 -20.27
CA PHE A 74 -9.36 -5.57 -20.86
C PHE A 74 -10.88 -5.77 -20.91
N ASP A 75 -11.35 -6.65 -21.78
CA ASP A 75 -12.74 -7.10 -21.79
C ASP A 75 -13.08 -7.84 -20.48
N GLY A 76 -14.15 -7.42 -19.81
CA GLY A 76 -14.46 -7.83 -18.42
C GLY A 76 -13.48 -7.28 -17.37
N GLY A 77 -12.69 -6.28 -17.71
CA GLY A 77 -11.62 -5.70 -16.89
C GLY A 77 -12.10 -5.14 -15.56
N GLU A 78 -13.23 -4.44 -15.53
CA GLU A 78 -13.82 -3.89 -14.30
C GLU A 78 -14.11 -4.96 -13.24
N VAL A 79 -14.68 -6.10 -13.66
CA VAL A 79 -14.98 -7.20 -12.74
C VAL A 79 -13.68 -7.78 -12.15
N ARG A 80 -12.67 -7.99 -12.99
CA ARG A 80 -11.36 -8.49 -12.55
C ARG A 80 -10.62 -7.51 -11.66
N GLN A 81 -10.72 -6.22 -11.96
CA GLN A 81 -10.18 -5.14 -11.14
C GLN A 81 -10.80 -5.17 -9.74
N GLN A 82 -12.14 -5.28 -9.63
CA GLN A 82 -12.82 -5.37 -8.34
C GLN A 82 -12.46 -6.64 -7.57
N GLN A 83 -12.30 -7.78 -8.26
CA GLN A 83 -11.83 -9.03 -7.64
C GLN A 83 -10.42 -8.88 -7.06
N MET A 84 -9.50 -8.27 -7.83
CA MET A 84 -8.14 -8.01 -7.36
C MET A 84 -8.15 -7.05 -6.17
N ILE A 85 -8.89 -5.94 -6.22
CA ILE A 85 -9.00 -4.99 -5.10
C ILE A 85 -9.47 -5.73 -3.83
N ASN A 86 -10.48 -6.59 -3.92
CA ASN A 86 -10.95 -7.38 -2.78
C ASN A 86 -9.87 -8.33 -2.23
N GLU A 87 -9.13 -9.02 -3.11
CA GLU A 87 -8.01 -9.88 -2.70
C GLU A 87 -6.92 -9.10 -1.95
N LEU A 88 -6.53 -7.94 -2.49
CA LEU A 88 -5.49 -7.10 -1.90
C LEU A 88 -5.92 -6.53 -0.55
N LYS A 89 -7.21 -6.17 -0.40
CA LYS A 89 -7.78 -5.74 0.88
C LYS A 89 -7.66 -6.83 1.95
N GLU A 90 -7.97 -8.09 1.61
CA GLU A 90 -7.83 -9.20 2.55
C GLU A 90 -6.37 -9.42 2.98
N LYS A 91 -5.41 -9.25 2.06
CA LYS A 91 -3.97 -9.28 2.39
C LYS A 91 -3.58 -8.16 3.35
N CYS A 92 -4.04 -6.93 3.13
CA CYS A 92 -3.84 -5.84 4.07
C CYS A 92 -4.42 -6.18 5.45
N LEU A 93 -5.66 -6.68 5.52
CA LEU A 93 -6.30 -7.05 6.77
C LEU A 93 -5.54 -8.16 7.53
N ARG A 94 -4.93 -9.11 6.82
CA ARG A 94 -4.04 -10.11 7.45
C ARG A 94 -2.82 -9.46 8.08
N CYS A 95 -2.18 -8.52 7.40
CA CYS A 95 -1.04 -7.78 7.95
C CYS A 95 -1.43 -7.01 9.22
N LEU A 96 -2.63 -6.43 9.25
CA LEU A 96 -3.13 -5.66 10.39
C LEU A 96 -3.48 -6.51 11.62
N LYS A 97 -3.83 -7.80 11.43
CA LYS A 97 -4.23 -8.71 12.52
C LYS A 97 -3.05 -9.22 13.36
N VAL A 98 -1.82 -9.14 12.86
CA VAL A 98 -0.62 -9.74 13.48
C VAL A 98 0.03 -8.81 14.52
N ILE A 99 -0.57 -7.66 14.81
CA ILE A 99 0.12 -6.55 15.48
C ILE A 99 -0.12 -6.51 16.99
N ASP A 100 0.96 -6.23 17.73
CA ASP A 100 0.93 -5.87 19.15
C ASP A 100 0.70 -4.36 19.31
N TYR A 101 -0.56 -3.98 19.50
CA TYR A 101 -1.03 -2.59 19.62
C TYR A 101 -0.37 -1.80 20.76
N LYS A 102 0.27 -2.46 21.73
CA LYS A 102 0.91 -1.79 22.87
C LYS A 102 2.22 -1.08 22.52
N ASN A 103 2.77 -1.33 21.33
CA ASN A 103 4.08 -0.86 20.91
C ASN A 103 4.07 -0.04 19.60
N ILE A 104 2.89 0.50 19.22
CA ILE A 104 2.74 1.32 18.01
C ILE A 104 3.16 2.77 18.28
N ASP A 105 4.21 3.24 17.59
CA ASP A 105 4.71 4.62 17.64
C ASP A 105 5.20 5.06 16.24
N MET A 106 4.84 6.29 15.84
CA MET A 106 5.21 6.90 14.55
C MET A 106 5.80 8.29 14.78
N LYS A 107 6.94 8.57 14.14
CA LYS A 107 7.51 9.91 14.05
C LYS A 107 7.61 10.34 12.59
N MET A 108 6.87 11.38 12.20
CA MET A 108 7.03 12.01 10.89
C MET A 108 8.05 13.13 10.96
N THR A 109 9.05 13.11 10.08
CA THR A 109 10.04 14.19 9.95
C THR A 109 10.04 14.74 8.52
N SER A 110 9.98 16.06 8.42
CA SER A 110 10.09 16.79 7.15
C SER A 110 11.38 17.59 7.18
N SER A 111 12.29 17.29 6.25
CA SER A 111 13.39 18.17 5.90
C SER A 111 13.09 18.76 4.53
N ILE A 112 12.88 20.07 4.49
CA ILE A 112 12.93 20.85 3.27
C ILE A 112 14.37 21.34 3.19
N ASN A 113 15.13 20.80 2.24
CA ASN A 113 16.39 21.44 1.86
C ASN A 113 16.01 22.57 0.92
N ASP A 114 16.05 23.80 1.42
CA ASP A 114 16.02 25.00 0.59
C ASP A 114 17.36 25.09 -0.14
N GLU A 115 17.41 24.63 -1.39
CA GLU A 115 18.43 25.03 -2.37
C GLU A 115 17.78 25.95 -3.42
#